data_AF-A0A8T4UU44-F1
#
_entry.id   AF-A0A8T4UU44-F1
#
_cell.length_a   1.000
_cell.length_b   1.000
_cell.length_c   1.000
_cell.angle_alpha   90.00
_cell.angle_beta   90.00
_cell.angle_gamma   90.00
#
_symmetry.space_group_name_H-M   'P 1'
#
loop_
_entity.id
_entity.type
_entity.pdbx_description
1 polymer ?
#
loop_
_entity_poly.entity_id
_entity_poly.type
_entity_poly.pdbx_seq_one_letter_code
_entity_poly.pdbx_strand_id
1 'polypeptide(L)'
;MSEHIARTYVSAYRGRLYPTKAAVRELLDLGLRLEDCVRILEDGYAPRKRKKGTVERWLDRGKKTYNVVAARSCDALGEGIWLVIHVGCFTRHRLRLRRKHGEER
;
A
#
# COMPACT_ATOMS: atom_id res chain seq x y z
N MET A 1 -15.70 -32.36 10.08
CA MET A 1 -15.33 -31.26 11.00
C MET A 1 -13.89 -30.91 10.68
N SER A 2 -13.68 -29.75 10.02
CA SER A 2 -12.40 -29.43 9.38
C SER A 2 -11.38 -29.01 10.42
N GLU A 3 -10.21 -29.64 10.36
CA GLU A 3 -9.02 -29.29 11.13
C GLU A 3 -8.67 -27.81 10.91
N HIS A 4 -9.06 -27.01 11.90
CA HIS A 4 -8.29 -25.93 12.51
C HIS A 4 -7.28 -25.24 11.58
N ILE A 5 -7.80 -24.21 10.93
CA ILE A 5 -7.08 -23.10 10.30
C ILE A 5 -6.24 -22.41 11.38
N ALA A 6 -5.06 -22.94 11.65
CA ALA A 6 -4.02 -22.31 12.46
C ALA A 6 -2.76 -22.12 11.61
N ARG A 7 -2.91 -21.63 10.38
CA ARG A 7 -1.83 -20.86 9.76
C ARG A 7 -1.83 -19.50 10.44
N THR A 8 -1.00 -19.36 11.47
CA THR A 8 -0.56 -18.08 12.00
C THR A 8 -0.12 -17.23 10.82
N TYR A 9 -0.99 -16.33 10.34
CA TYR A 9 -0.62 -15.34 9.34
C TYR A 9 0.35 -14.37 10.02
N VAL A 10 1.62 -14.74 10.07
CA VAL A 10 2.69 -13.81 10.41
C VAL A 10 2.73 -12.81 9.27
N SER A 11 2.23 -11.60 9.53
CA SER A 11 2.32 -10.48 8.61
C SER A 11 3.74 -10.37 8.06
N ALA A 12 3.87 -10.34 6.74
CA ALA A 12 5.18 -10.19 6.08
C ALA A 12 5.85 -8.83 6.39
N TYR A 13 5.12 -7.89 7.00
CA TYR A 13 5.54 -6.51 7.21
C TYR A 13 5.60 -6.11 8.69
N ARG A 14 4.78 -6.68 9.59
CA ARG A 14 4.81 -6.33 11.02
C ARG A 14 6.16 -6.65 11.64
N GLY A 15 6.73 -5.68 12.35
CA GLY A 15 8.05 -5.79 12.99
C GLY A 15 9.23 -5.82 12.01
N ARG A 16 8.98 -5.71 10.70
CA ARG A 16 10.01 -5.76 9.65
C ARG A 16 9.88 -4.63 8.62
N LEU A 17 8.97 -3.69 8.86
CA LEU A 17 8.74 -2.54 8.00
C LEU A 17 9.39 -1.31 8.65
N TYR A 18 10.22 -0.59 7.89
CA TYR A 18 10.91 0.60 8.36
C TYR A 18 10.76 1.73 7.34
N PRO A 19 10.40 2.97 7.75
CA PRO A 19 10.28 4.07 6.83
C PRO A 19 11.65 4.69 6.52
N THR A 20 11.87 5.07 5.27
CA THR A 20 12.95 5.99 4.92
C THR A 20 12.68 7.39 5.46
N LYS A 21 13.70 8.26 5.52
CA LYS A 21 13.53 9.67 5.94
C LYS A 21 12.48 10.41 5.09
N ALA A 22 12.39 10.10 3.81
CA ALA A 22 11.36 10.65 2.92
C ALA A 22 9.97 10.17 3.33
N ALA A 23 9.79 8.86 3.50
CA ALA A 23 8.52 8.28 3.93
C ALA A 23 8.06 8.74 5.32
N VAL A 24 8.98 9.02 6.24
CA VAL A 24 8.63 9.62 7.54
C VAL A 24 7.97 10.98 7.35
N ARG A 25 8.48 11.83 6.46
CA ARG A 25 7.88 13.15 6.18
C ARG A 25 6.48 13.00 5.58
N GLU A 26 6.34 12.12 4.60
CA GLU A 26 5.05 11.86 3.95
C GLU A 26 4.00 11.30 4.92
N LEU A 27 4.42 10.42 5.85
CA LEU A 27 3.55 9.93 6.92
C LEU A 27 3.05 11.08 7.81
N LEU A 28 3.95 11.98 8.23
CA LEU A 28 3.60 13.13 9.05
C LEU A 28 2.66 14.09 8.31
N ASP A 29 2.95 14.40 7.04
CA ASP A 29 2.13 15.29 6.20
C ASP A 29 0.71 14.75 6.01
N LEU A 30 0.56 13.41 5.96
CA LEU A 30 -0.72 12.73 5.80
C LEU A 30 -1.41 12.37 7.13
N GLY A 31 -0.76 12.61 8.28
CA GLY A 31 -1.26 12.20 9.59
C GLY A 31 -1.40 10.68 9.74
N LEU A 32 -0.55 9.92 9.07
CA LEU A 32 -0.57 8.46 9.06
C LEU A 32 0.52 7.88 9.96
N ARG A 33 0.30 6.64 10.40
CA ARG A 33 1.31 5.88 11.16
C ARG A 33 1.86 4.72 10.35
N LEU A 34 2.94 4.11 10.84
CA LEU A 34 3.53 2.95 10.17
C LEU A 34 2.56 1.75 10.12
N GLU A 35 1.67 1.64 11.10
CA GLU A 35 0.59 0.64 11.13
C GLU A 35 -0.41 0.84 9.98
N ASP A 36 -0.66 2.09 9.55
CA ASP A 36 -1.46 2.34 8.35
C ASP A 36 -0.76 1.81 7.11
N CYS A 37 0.57 1.90 7.04
CA CYS A 37 1.33 1.33 5.93
C CYS A 37 1.22 -0.19 5.90
N VAL A 38 1.30 -0.85 7.06
CA VAL A 38 1.08 -2.30 7.17
C VAL A 38 -0.30 -2.66 6.62
N ARG A 39 -1.35 -1.96 7.07
CA ARG A 39 -2.72 -2.19 6.58
C ARG A 39 -2.84 -2.01 5.06
N ILE A 40 -2.23 -0.95 4.51
CA ILE A 40 -2.25 -0.72 3.06
C ILE A 40 -1.49 -1.81 2.30
N LEU A 41 -0.37 -2.29 2.84
CA LEU A 41 0.44 -3.34 2.21
C LEU A 41 -0.23 -4.72 2.27
N GLU A 42 -1.04 -4.98 3.29
CA GLU A 42 -1.78 -6.24 3.49
C GLU A 42 -3.11 -6.25 2.73
N ASP A 43 -3.94 -5.24 2.93
CA ASP A 43 -5.33 -5.21 2.43
C ASP A 43 -5.44 -4.52 1.06
N GLY A 44 -4.41 -3.80 0.64
CA GLY A 44 -4.41 -3.02 -0.59
C GLY A 44 -4.27 -3.87 -1.86
N TYR A 45 -4.83 -3.36 -2.95
CA TYR A 45 -4.64 -3.93 -4.27
C TYR A 45 -3.34 -3.42 -4.91
N ALA A 46 -2.73 -4.22 -5.78
CA ALA A 46 -1.58 -3.80 -6.56
C ALA A 46 -2.06 -3.16 -7.88
N PRO A 47 -1.97 -1.83 -8.04
CA PRO A 47 -2.48 -1.15 -9.24
C PRO A 47 -1.65 -1.44 -10.50
N ARG A 48 -0.38 -1.79 -10.32
CA ARG A 48 0.57 -2.08 -11.39
C ARG A 48 1.68 -3.00 -10.91
N LYS A 49 2.33 -3.68 -11.86
CA LYS A 49 3.55 -4.43 -11.58
C LYS A 49 4.71 -3.48 -11.31
N ARG A 50 5.56 -3.85 -10.37
CA ARG A 50 6.83 -3.17 -10.05
C ARG A 50 7.99 -4.12 -10.32
N LYS A 51 9.22 -3.58 -10.33
CA LYS A 51 10.44 -4.37 -10.44
C LYS A 51 10.54 -5.38 -9.29
N LYS A 52 11.28 -6.48 -9.51
CA LYS A 52 11.52 -7.50 -8.49
C LYS A 52 12.05 -6.85 -7.20
N GLY A 53 11.47 -7.21 -6.06
CA GLY A 53 11.84 -6.67 -4.75
C GLY A 53 11.17 -5.35 -4.39
N THR A 54 10.29 -4.79 -5.22
CA THR A 54 9.47 -3.61 -4.88
C THR A 54 7.99 -3.98 -4.95
N VAL A 55 7.21 -3.54 -3.98
CA VAL A 55 5.76 -3.67 -3.94
C VAL A 55 5.12 -2.30 -3.86
N GLU A 56 3.98 -2.13 -4.53
CA GLU A 56 3.13 -0.96 -4.40
C GLU A 56 1.71 -1.45 -4.14
N ARG A 57 1.07 -0.91 -3.11
CA ARG A 57 -0.29 -1.26 -2.73
C ARG A 57 -1.12 -0.01 -2.51
N TRP A 58 -2.35 -0.05 -3.00
CA TRP A 58 -3.33 1.03 -2.91
C TRP A 58 -4.51 0.56 -2.08
N LEU A 59 -4.97 1.42 -1.18
CA LEU A 59 -6.15 1.19 -0.36
C LEU A 59 -7.08 2.38 -0.46
N ASP A 60 -8.29 2.12 -0.95
CA ASP A 60 -9.32 3.14 -1.12
C ASP A 60 -10.04 3.37 0.22
N ARG A 61 -10.18 4.64 0.62
CA ARG A 61 -10.97 5.07 1.77
C ARG A 61 -11.87 6.22 1.37
N GLY A 62 -13.14 5.92 1.11
CA GLY A 62 -14.09 6.89 0.56
C GLY A 62 -13.64 7.40 -0.82
N LYS A 63 -13.53 8.71 -1.00
CA LYS A 63 -13.06 9.32 -2.27
C LYS A 63 -11.53 9.36 -2.40
N LYS A 64 -10.79 9.02 -1.35
CA LYS A 64 -9.33 9.03 -1.33
C LYS A 64 -8.77 7.64 -1.59
N THR A 65 -7.60 7.59 -2.22
CA THR A 65 -6.78 6.40 -2.34
C THR A 65 -5.46 6.69 -1.67
N TYR A 66 -5.07 5.83 -0.73
CA TYR A 66 -3.78 5.87 -0.08
C TYR A 66 -2.87 4.83 -0.72
N ASN A 67 -1.64 5.21 -1.03
CA ASN A 67 -0.68 4.31 -1.65
C ASN A 67 0.59 4.20 -0.81
N VAL A 68 1.13 2.98 -0.73
CA VAL A 68 2.41 2.70 -0.09
C VAL A 68 3.28 1.94 -1.06
N VAL A 69 4.52 2.38 -1.18
CA VAL A 69 5.56 1.69 -1.93
C VAL A 69 6.63 1.22 -0.95
N ALA A 70 6.92 -0.08 -0.97
CA ALA A 70 7.94 -0.69 -0.15
C ALA A 70 8.94 -1.50 -0.99
N ALA A 71 10.21 -1.54 -0.57
CA ALA A 71 11.26 -2.30 -1.22
C ALA A 71 11.94 -3.25 -0.22
N ARG A 72 12.30 -4.45 -0.67
CA ARG A 72 13.11 -5.38 0.11
C ARG A 72 14.49 -4.79 0.35
N SER A 73 14.99 -4.96 1.57
CA SER A 73 16.33 -4.57 1.99
C SER A 73 16.81 -5.50 3.10
N CYS A 74 17.95 -5.19 3.70
CA CYS A 74 18.43 -5.84 4.90
C CYS A 74 18.79 -4.80 5.96
N ASP A 75 18.63 -5.15 7.23
CA ASP A 75 19.14 -4.34 8.33
C ASP A 75 20.66 -4.48 8.48
N ALA A 76 21.23 -3.87 9.53
CA ALA A 76 22.66 -3.91 9.81
C ALA A 76 23.18 -5.32 10.15
N LEU A 77 22.30 -6.25 10.53
CA LEU A 77 22.63 -7.65 10.84
C LEU A 77 22.43 -8.56 9.62
N GLY A 78 21.99 -8.02 8.49
CA GLY A 78 21.69 -8.79 7.29
C GLY A 78 20.30 -9.43 7.30
N GLU A 79 19.45 -9.13 8.28
CA GLU A 79 18.09 -9.67 8.32
C GLU A 79 17.20 -8.97 7.30
N GLY A 80 16.34 -9.75 6.63
CA GLY A 80 15.46 -9.24 5.58
C GLY A 80 14.39 -8.31 6.13
N ILE A 81 14.38 -7.07 5.64
CA ILE A 81 13.40 -6.03 6.00
C ILE A 81 12.69 -5.47 4.76
N TRP A 82 11.65 -4.67 5.02
CA TRP A 82 10.96 -3.85 4.04
C TRP A 82 11.17 -2.38 4.36
N LEU A 83 11.66 -1.61 3.40
CA LEU A 83 11.75 -0.16 3.50
C LEU A 83 10.55 0.49 2.84
N VAL A 84 9.80 1.32 3.57
CA VAL A 84 8.82 2.22 2.97
C VAL A 84 9.56 3.37 2.30
N ILE A 85 9.47 3.41 0.97
CA ILE A 85 10.14 4.41 0.14
C ILE A 85 9.23 5.55 -0.28
N HIS A 86 7.90 5.33 -0.26
CA HIS A 86 6.91 6.36 -0.56
C HIS A 86 5.56 6.04 0.08
N VAL A 87 4.92 7.06 0.64
CA VAL A 87 3.52 7.09 1.08
C VAL A 87 2.82 8.27 0.40
N GLY A 88 1.66 8.02 -0.18
CA GLY A 88 0.89 9.04 -0.88
C GLY A 88 -0.61 8.94 -0.63
N CYS A 89 -1.30 10.01 -1.02
CA CYS A 89 -2.75 10.09 -1.03
C CYS A 89 -3.20 10.92 -2.22
N PHE A 90 -4.17 10.42 -2.98
CA PHE A 90 -4.83 11.19 -4.04
C PHE A 90 -6.33 10.99 -4.00
N THR A 91 -7.07 11.98 -4.53
CA THR A 91 -8.52 11.90 -4.63
C THR A 91 -8.90 11.27 -5.96
N ARG A 92 -9.73 10.23 -5.92
CA ARG A 92 -10.33 9.64 -7.11
C ARG A 92 -11.33 10.64 -7.68
N HIS A 93 -10.93 11.37 -8.72
CA HIS A 93 -11.88 12.11 -9.51
C HIS A 93 -12.79 11.10 -10.19
N ARG A 94 -14.10 11.17 -9.90
CA ARG A 94 -15.11 10.41 -10.64
C ARG A 94 -14.91 10.76 -12.11
N LEU A 95 -14.38 9.83 -12.90
CA LEU A 95 -14.46 9.92 -14.35
C LEU A 95 -15.94 10.16 -14.64
N ARG A 96 -16.28 11.38 -15.06
CA ARG A 96 -17.54 11.59 -15.79
C ARG A 96 -17.35 10.73 -17.03
N LEU A 97 -17.84 9.50 -16.98
CA LEU A 97 -18.20 8.77 -18.18
C LEU A 97 -19.10 9.74 -18.94
N ARG A 98 -18.54 10.40 -19.96
CA ARG A 98 -19.35 11.04 -20.99
C ARG A 98 -20.14 9.87 -21.56
N ARG A 99 -21.37 9.67 -21.05
CA ARG A 99 -22.41 9.03 -21.85
C ARG A 99 -22.42 9.86 -23.11
N LYS A 100 -21.85 9.35 -24.20
CA LYS A 100 -22.26 9.81 -25.52
C LYS A 100 -23.75 9.51 -25.56
N HIS A 101 -24.55 10.55 -25.36
CA HIS A 101 -25.84 10.62 -26.03
C HIS A 101 -25.53 10.40 -27.50
N GLY A 102 -25.75 9.18 -27.97
CA GLY A 102 -26.20 8.97 -29.33
C GLY A 102 -27.69 9.21 -29.30
N GLU A 103 -28.09 10.49 -29.40
CA GLU A 103 -29.24 10.79 -30.24
C GLU A 103 -28.80 10.45 -31.65
N GLU A 104 -29.50 9.53 -32.31
CA GLU A 104 -29.82 9.67 -33.73
C GLU A 104 -30.97 8.70 -34.05
N ARG A 105 -32.17 9.29 -34.03
CA ARG A 105 -33.38 8.98 -34.81
C ARG A 105 -34.20 7.74 -34.46
#